data_AF-A0A844Y8W8-F1
#
_entry.id   AF-A0A844Y8W8-F1
#
_cell.length_a   1.000
_cell.length_b   1.000
_cell.length_c   1.000
_cell.angle_alpha   90.00
_cell.angle_beta   90.00
_cell.angle_gamma   90.00
#
_symmetry.space_group_name_H-M   'P 1'
#
loop_
_entity.id
_entity.type
_entity.pdbx_description
1 polymer ?
#
loop_
_entity_poly.entity_id
_entity_poly.type
_entity_poly.pdbx_seq_one_letter_code
_entity_poly.pdbx_strand_id
1 'polypeptide(L)'
;MAATLVLILAILAQPAVAHGGEKHGAAKAPVGTEAPAASAQDSDGPASPGSETPEVPRADSEHASSSGSVLTRLHPATVHFPIALLIVAALVEMLAVARSSAPLAQAANVMTVAGAAGAVIAALFGWIHTGIWFGGGATMHWHRWTGTGLALAAPLAALLAFRADRGAFRIVIVLIAAALVAQGYWGAELAQGPGHLGLGI
;
A
#
# COMPACT_ATOMS: atom_id res chain seq x y z
N MET A 1 -12.63 -18.58 25.28
CA MET A 1 -13.07 -18.24 23.91
C MET A 1 -12.36 -17.00 23.32
N ALA A 2 -11.91 -16.03 24.11
CA ALA A 2 -11.11 -14.89 23.58
C ALA A 2 -9.67 -15.27 23.18
N ALA A 3 -9.07 -16.28 23.82
CA ALA A 3 -7.72 -16.75 23.53
C ALA A 3 -7.58 -17.40 22.14
N THR A 4 -8.64 -18.00 21.61
CA THR A 4 -8.62 -18.65 20.29
C THR A 4 -8.62 -17.64 19.14
N LEU A 5 -9.20 -16.44 19.32
CA LEU A 5 -9.24 -15.42 18.27
C LEU A 5 -7.89 -14.69 18.12
N VAL A 6 -7.19 -14.44 19.22
CA VAL A 6 -5.82 -13.86 19.22
C VAL A 6 -4.81 -14.82 18.60
N LEU A 7 -4.98 -16.12 18.83
CA LEU A 7 -4.13 -17.14 18.24
C LEU A 7 -4.33 -17.27 16.71
N ILE A 8 -5.57 -17.10 16.21
CA ILE A 8 -5.86 -17.15 14.77
C ILE A 8 -5.29 -15.92 14.03
N LEU A 9 -5.30 -14.73 14.64
CA LEU A 9 -4.66 -13.52 14.10
C LEU A 9 -3.13 -13.61 14.12
N ALA A 10 -2.53 -14.29 15.10
CA ALA A 10 -1.08 -14.50 15.16
C ALA A 10 -0.57 -15.54 14.14
N ILE A 11 -1.41 -16.53 13.76
CA ILE A 11 -1.04 -17.58 12.80
C ILE A 11 -1.05 -17.07 11.34
N LEU A 12 -1.92 -16.11 11.00
CA LEU A 12 -1.94 -15.48 9.66
C LEU A 12 -0.81 -14.45 9.45
N ALA A 13 -0.09 -14.09 10.52
CA ALA A 13 1.01 -13.10 10.49
C ALA A 13 2.41 -13.74 10.46
N GLN A 14 2.53 -15.06 10.30
CA GLN A 14 3.84 -15.71 10.24
C GLN A 14 4.42 -15.60 8.83
N PRO A 15 5.65 -15.07 8.66
CA PRO A 15 6.35 -15.16 7.39
C PRO A 15 6.71 -16.62 7.13
N ALA A 16 6.17 -17.20 6.06
CA ALA A 16 6.65 -18.49 5.58
C ALA A 16 8.09 -18.32 5.07
N VAL A 17 9.07 -18.60 5.93
CA VAL A 17 10.47 -18.68 5.52
C VAL A 17 10.64 -20.01 4.77
N ALA A 18 10.47 -19.95 3.45
CA ALA A 18 10.84 -21.04 2.56
C ALA A 18 12.36 -20.99 2.32
N HIS A 19 13.08 -21.98 2.84
CA HIS A 19 14.48 -22.23 2.52
C HIS A 19 14.59 -22.84 1.11
N GLY A 20 15.50 -22.30 0.30
CA GLY A 20 15.89 -22.87 -0.98
C GLY A 20 17.03 -22.05 -1.56
N GLY A 21 18.25 -22.33 -1.10
CA GLY A 21 19.44 -21.69 -1.64
C GLY A 21 19.87 -22.41 -2.90
N GLU A 22 20.13 -21.66 -3.97
CA GLU A 22 21.01 -22.09 -5.05
C GLU A 22 21.61 -20.85 -5.72
N LYS A 23 22.94 -20.76 -5.63
CA LYS A 23 23.77 -19.78 -6.31
C LYS A 23 24.12 -20.32 -7.69
N HIS A 24 23.65 -19.65 -8.74
CA HIS A 24 24.26 -19.68 -10.06
C HIS A 24 24.24 -18.22 -10.54
N GLY A 25 25.34 -17.54 -10.82
CA GLY A 25 26.54 -17.98 -11.51
C GLY A 25 26.71 -16.97 -12.64
N ALA A 26 27.58 -15.99 -12.44
CA ALA A 26 27.90 -14.96 -13.42
C ALA A 26 28.49 -15.59 -14.69
N ALA A 27 28.12 -15.07 -15.86
CA ALA A 27 28.92 -15.23 -17.07
C ALA A 27 28.79 -14.01 -17.98
N LYS A 28 29.94 -13.40 -18.28
CA LYS A 28 30.16 -12.26 -19.16
C LYS A 28 31.01 -12.74 -20.34
N ALA A 29 30.51 -12.50 -21.57
CA ALA A 29 31.19 -12.41 -22.89
C ALA A 29 31.98 -13.64 -23.42
N PRO A 30 32.23 -13.78 -24.75
CA PRO A 30 33.10 -12.92 -25.59
C PRO A 30 32.47 -12.49 -26.94
N VAL A 31 32.75 -11.28 -27.48
CA VAL A 31 33.83 -10.86 -28.42
C VAL A 31 33.82 -11.53 -29.81
N GLY A 32 33.66 -10.69 -30.84
CA GLY A 32 34.03 -10.93 -32.23
C GLY A 32 34.30 -9.59 -32.92
N THR A 33 35.58 -9.29 -33.13
CA THR A 33 36.15 -8.10 -33.78
C THR A 33 36.23 -8.33 -35.29
N GLU A 34 35.99 -7.31 -36.12
CA GLU A 34 36.87 -6.84 -37.22
C GLU A 34 36.15 -5.87 -38.20
N ALA A 35 36.81 -4.75 -38.48
CA ALA A 35 36.62 -3.81 -39.60
C ALA A 35 37.82 -4.02 -40.59
N PRO A 36 38.09 -3.25 -41.68
CA PRO A 36 37.49 -1.99 -42.19
C PRO A 36 37.46 -1.84 -43.76
N ALA A 37 37.25 -0.58 -44.22
CA ALA A 37 37.59 0.03 -45.54
C ALA A 37 36.53 -0.09 -46.68
N ALA A 38 36.35 0.84 -47.63
CA ALA A 38 36.65 2.28 -47.81
C ALA A 38 35.99 2.73 -49.15
N SER A 39 35.56 4.01 -49.21
CA SER A 39 35.54 4.97 -50.35
C SER A 39 34.64 4.85 -51.62
N ALA A 40 34.09 6.04 -51.97
CA ALA A 40 33.77 6.64 -53.30
C ALA A 40 32.51 6.11 -54.05
N GLN A 41 31.72 6.85 -54.86
CA GLN A 41 31.54 8.24 -55.33
C GLN A 41 30.24 8.20 -56.18
N ASP A 42 29.27 9.11 -56.03
CA ASP A 42 28.90 10.21 -56.97
C ASP A 42 27.61 9.98 -57.80
N SER A 43 26.93 11.10 -58.06
CA SER A 43 26.05 11.48 -59.19
C SER A 43 24.50 11.45 -59.07
N ASP A 44 23.96 12.69 -59.08
CA ASP A 44 22.84 13.26 -59.87
C ASP A 44 21.34 12.92 -59.64
N GLY A 45 20.52 13.98 -59.46
CA GLY A 45 19.03 13.98 -59.36
C GLY A 45 18.31 14.07 -60.73
N PRO A 46 17.05 14.59 -60.88
CA PRO A 46 16.07 15.13 -59.91
C PRO A 46 14.58 14.68 -60.11
N ALA A 47 13.65 15.29 -59.34
CA ALA A 47 12.20 15.53 -59.58
C ALA A 47 11.08 14.52 -59.09
N SER A 48 10.21 15.04 -58.21
CA SER A 48 8.85 14.59 -57.76
C SER A 48 7.80 14.64 -58.90
N PRO A 49 6.52 14.12 -58.82
CA PRO A 49 5.63 13.99 -57.65
C PRO A 49 4.68 12.76 -57.60
N GLY A 50 4.01 12.53 -56.46
CA GLY A 50 2.95 11.53 -56.34
C GLY A 50 2.37 11.43 -54.93
N SER A 51 1.20 12.01 -54.76
CA SER A 51 0.31 11.92 -53.60
C SER A 51 -0.13 10.49 -53.31
N GLU A 52 -0.19 10.10 -52.03
CA GLU A 52 -1.33 9.45 -51.39
C GLU A 52 -0.95 9.08 -49.94
N THR A 53 -1.50 9.84 -49.00
CA THR A 53 -1.55 9.50 -47.57
C THR A 53 -2.67 8.49 -47.33
N PRO A 54 -2.39 7.29 -46.79
CA PRO A 54 -3.42 6.49 -46.16
C PRO A 54 -3.67 7.02 -44.75
N GLU A 55 -4.86 7.58 -44.61
CA GLU A 55 -5.59 7.94 -43.39
C GLU A 55 -5.45 6.86 -42.30
N VAL A 56 -4.75 7.20 -41.22
CA VAL A 56 -4.71 6.36 -40.01
C VAL A 56 -6.04 6.55 -39.27
N PRO A 57 -6.83 5.48 -39.02
CA PRO A 57 -8.04 5.58 -38.23
C PRO A 57 -7.70 6.07 -36.82
N ARG A 58 -8.26 7.23 -36.42
CA ARG A 58 -8.25 7.69 -35.04
C ARG A 58 -9.15 6.75 -34.23
N ALA A 59 -8.54 5.73 -33.65
CA ALA A 59 -9.15 4.90 -32.63
C ALA A 59 -9.36 5.74 -31.35
N ASP A 60 -10.57 6.27 -31.22
CA ASP A 60 -11.35 6.27 -29.98
C ASP A 60 -10.65 5.70 -28.73
N SER A 61 -9.88 6.55 -28.05
CA SER A 61 -9.29 6.22 -26.74
C SER A 61 -9.53 7.34 -25.73
N GLU A 62 -10.75 7.87 -25.66
CA GLU A 62 -11.11 8.92 -24.69
C GLU A 62 -12.19 8.50 -23.67
N HIS A 63 -12.38 7.20 -23.42
CA HIS A 63 -13.35 6.71 -22.43
C HIS A 63 -12.79 5.81 -21.32
N ALA A 64 -11.46 5.65 -21.21
CA ALA A 64 -10.84 4.83 -20.17
C ALA A 64 -10.20 5.62 -18.99
N SER A 65 -10.14 6.96 -19.02
CA SER A 65 -9.33 7.74 -18.07
C SER A 65 -10.10 8.50 -16.98
N SER A 66 -11.44 8.51 -16.99
CA SER A 66 -12.22 9.29 -16.00
C SER A 66 -12.18 8.67 -14.58
N SER A 67 -12.32 7.34 -14.48
CA SER A 67 -12.40 6.63 -13.18
C SER A 67 -11.10 6.69 -12.38
N GLY A 68 -9.94 6.77 -13.05
CA GLY A 68 -8.64 6.88 -12.40
C GLY A 68 -8.44 8.22 -11.67
N SER A 69 -9.06 9.30 -12.16
CA SER A 69 -8.87 10.67 -11.66
C SER A 69 -9.59 10.95 -10.33
N VAL A 70 -10.77 10.36 -10.13
CA VAL A 70 -11.56 10.55 -8.89
C VAL A 70 -10.96 9.72 -7.75
N LEU A 71 -10.52 8.48 -8.06
CA LEU A 71 -9.88 7.60 -7.09
C LEU A 71 -8.56 8.18 -6.57
N THR A 72 -7.75 8.81 -7.43
CA THR A 72 -6.52 9.51 -6.99
C THR A 72 -6.82 10.76 -6.17
N ARG A 73 -7.89 11.51 -6.49
CA ARG A 73 -8.29 12.71 -5.72
C ARG A 73 -8.91 12.39 -4.37
N LEU A 74 -9.60 11.25 -4.24
CA LEU A 74 -10.17 10.78 -2.99
C LEU A 74 -9.18 9.95 -2.14
N HIS A 75 -8.08 9.48 -2.74
CA HIS A 75 -7.04 8.68 -2.07
C HIS A 75 -6.53 9.28 -0.75
N PRO A 76 -6.29 10.60 -0.62
CA PRO A 76 -5.91 11.18 0.66
C PRO A 76 -7.01 10.98 1.72
N ALA A 77 -8.27 11.21 1.37
CA ALA A 77 -9.39 11.10 2.29
C ALA A 77 -9.70 9.64 2.66
N THR A 78 -9.63 8.70 1.72
CA THR A 78 -9.97 7.29 1.98
C THR A 78 -8.90 6.58 2.81
N VAL A 79 -7.64 7.01 2.72
CA VAL A 79 -6.53 6.34 3.41
C VAL A 79 -6.08 7.10 4.66
N HIS A 80 -5.95 8.43 4.63
CA HIS A 80 -5.41 9.17 5.77
C HIS A 80 -6.45 9.46 6.86
N PHE A 81 -7.72 9.61 6.49
CA PHE A 81 -8.79 9.83 7.46
C PHE A 81 -8.92 8.68 8.49
N PRO A 82 -9.01 7.39 8.09
CA PRO A 82 -9.05 6.30 9.06
C PRO A 82 -7.78 6.19 9.90
N ILE A 83 -6.60 6.46 9.32
CA ILE A 83 -5.32 6.49 10.06
C ILE A 83 -5.40 7.52 11.20
N ALA A 84 -5.77 8.75 10.87
CA ALA A 84 -5.90 9.82 11.84
C ALA A 84 -6.93 9.50 12.93
N LEU A 85 -8.11 8.99 12.54
CA LEU A 85 -9.16 8.63 13.49
C LEU A 85 -8.72 7.54 14.48
N LEU A 86 -8.07 6.48 14.02
CA LEU A 86 -7.65 5.38 14.89
C LEU A 86 -6.50 5.79 15.82
N ILE A 87 -5.55 6.61 15.34
CA ILE A 87 -4.48 7.17 16.20
C ILE A 87 -5.08 8.10 17.25
N VAL A 88 -5.96 9.03 16.84
CA VAL A 88 -6.60 9.96 17.78
C VAL A 88 -7.53 9.22 18.74
N ALA A 89 -8.23 8.17 18.32
CA ALA A 89 -9.02 7.32 19.20
C ALA A 89 -8.17 6.72 20.33
N ALA A 90 -6.97 6.22 20.01
CA ALA A 90 -6.03 5.72 21.02
C ALA A 90 -5.63 6.82 22.00
N LEU A 91 -5.25 8.00 21.51
CA LEU A 91 -4.87 9.15 22.35
C LEU A 91 -6.02 9.62 23.25
N VAL A 92 -7.22 9.72 22.69
CA VAL A 92 -8.42 10.15 23.43
C VAL A 92 -8.83 9.11 24.47
N GLU A 93 -8.71 7.80 24.19
CA GLU A 93 -8.94 6.76 25.21
C GLU A 93 -7.89 6.86 26.34
N MET A 94 -6.62 7.11 26.04
CA MET A 94 -5.60 7.31 27.08
C MET A 94 -5.91 8.54 27.94
N LEU A 95 -6.38 9.63 27.31
CA LEU A 95 -6.83 10.82 28.05
C LEU A 95 -8.10 10.54 28.87
N ALA A 96 -9.03 9.74 28.34
CA ALA A 96 -10.23 9.32 29.07
C ALA A 96 -9.87 8.55 30.34
N VAL A 97 -8.85 7.69 30.28
CA VAL A 97 -8.30 6.98 31.46
C VAL A 97 -7.67 7.96 32.43
N ALA A 98 -6.73 8.80 31.96
CA ALA A 98 -6.02 9.75 32.81
C ALA A 98 -6.95 10.76 33.51
N ARG A 99 -8.09 11.07 32.89
CA ARG A 99 -9.07 12.04 33.39
C ARG A 99 -10.32 11.40 33.98
N SER A 100 -10.43 10.07 33.96
CA SER A 100 -11.64 9.32 34.34
C SER A 100 -12.92 9.89 33.68
N SER A 101 -12.84 10.23 32.39
CA SER A 101 -13.89 10.98 31.67
C SER A 101 -14.70 10.09 30.73
N ALA A 102 -15.97 9.86 31.08
CA ALA A 102 -16.90 9.12 30.24
C ALA A 102 -17.17 9.77 28.87
N PRO A 103 -17.31 11.11 28.75
CA PRO A 103 -17.46 11.76 27.44
C PRO A 103 -16.27 11.52 26.50
N LEU A 104 -15.03 11.52 27.02
CA LEU A 104 -13.84 11.22 26.21
C LEU A 104 -13.83 9.77 25.75
N ALA A 105 -14.20 8.82 26.63
CA ALA A 105 -14.32 7.41 26.24
C ALA A 105 -15.38 7.21 25.14
N GLN A 106 -16.51 7.91 25.21
CA GLN A 106 -17.53 7.88 24.16
C GLN A 106 -17.02 8.47 22.84
N ALA A 107 -16.26 9.57 22.89
CA ALA A 107 -15.62 10.14 21.70
C ALA A 107 -14.64 9.15 21.06
N ALA A 108 -13.81 8.47 21.85
CA ALA A 108 -12.90 7.43 21.37
C ALA A 108 -13.65 6.26 20.70
N ASN A 109 -14.81 5.86 21.23
CA ASN A 109 -15.64 4.81 20.62
C ASN A 109 -16.11 5.22 19.21
N VAL A 110 -16.65 6.43 19.08
CA VAL A 110 -17.13 6.94 17.78
C VAL A 110 -16.00 7.04 16.76
N MET A 111 -14.84 7.56 17.18
CA MET A 111 -13.64 7.63 16.33
C MET A 111 -13.17 6.23 15.92
N THR A 112 -13.19 5.26 16.83
CA THR A 112 -12.81 3.87 16.53
C THR A 112 -13.74 3.26 15.49
N VAL A 113 -15.06 3.44 15.64
CA VAL A 113 -16.04 2.89 14.68
C VAL A 113 -15.85 3.51 13.29
N ALA A 114 -15.75 4.84 13.22
CA ALA A 114 -15.54 5.54 11.95
C ALA A 114 -14.19 5.17 11.32
N GLY A 115 -13.13 5.08 12.13
CA GLY A 115 -11.81 4.66 11.70
C GLY A 115 -11.78 3.21 11.20
N ALA A 116 -12.50 2.30 11.86
CA ALA A 116 -12.64 0.91 11.44
C ALA A 116 -13.35 0.77 10.09
N ALA A 117 -14.45 1.49 9.88
CA ALA A 117 -15.14 1.52 8.60
C ALA A 117 -14.21 2.04 7.48
N GLY A 118 -13.49 3.12 7.74
CA GLY A 118 -12.53 3.67 6.78
C GLY A 118 -11.34 2.72 6.52
N ALA A 119 -10.84 2.01 7.52
CA ALA A 119 -9.74 1.04 7.35
C ALA A 119 -10.14 -0.12 6.43
N VAL A 120 -11.38 -0.62 6.56
CA VAL A 120 -11.91 -1.64 5.65
C VAL A 120 -12.00 -1.11 4.22
N ILE A 121 -12.54 0.10 4.02
CA ILE A 121 -12.63 0.73 2.70
C ILE A 121 -11.23 0.95 2.10
N ALA A 122 -10.27 1.42 2.89
CA ALA A 122 -8.90 1.64 2.46
C ALA A 122 -8.23 0.34 2.00
N ALA A 123 -8.39 -0.75 2.75
CA ALA A 123 -7.84 -2.05 2.35
C ALA A 123 -8.50 -2.57 1.07
N LEU A 124 -9.82 -2.47 0.94
CA LEU A 124 -10.53 -2.86 -0.29
C LEU A 124 -9.96 -2.10 -1.51
N PHE A 125 -9.76 -0.79 -1.37
CA PHE A 125 -9.21 0.03 -2.45
C PHE A 125 -7.75 -0.34 -2.75
N GLY A 126 -6.95 -0.65 -1.72
CA GLY A 126 -5.59 -1.17 -1.90
C GLY A 126 -5.54 -2.47 -2.69
N TRP A 127 -6.43 -3.42 -2.39
CA TRP A 127 -6.54 -4.69 -3.12
C TRP A 127 -7.07 -4.51 -4.55
N ILE A 128 -8.01 -3.60 -4.78
CA ILE A 128 -8.48 -3.26 -6.14
C ILE A 128 -7.35 -2.60 -6.93
N HIS A 129 -6.58 -1.69 -6.31
CA HIS A 129 -5.52 -0.94 -6.97
C HIS A 129 -4.31 -1.81 -7.34
N THR A 130 -3.93 -2.74 -6.45
CA THR A 130 -2.75 -3.60 -6.65
C THR A 130 -3.09 -4.94 -7.32
N GLY A 131 -4.37 -5.30 -7.38
CA GLY A 131 -4.85 -6.58 -7.89
C GLY A 131 -4.54 -7.76 -6.95
N ILE A 132 -4.98 -8.96 -7.35
CA ILE A 132 -4.72 -10.24 -6.64
C ILE A 132 -3.31 -10.79 -6.92
N TRP A 133 -2.33 -9.91 -7.03
CA TRP A 133 -0.93 -10.27 -7.26
C TRP A 133 -0.19 -10.39 -5.93
N PHE A 134 0.65 -11.39 -5.71
CA PHE A 134 1.35 -11.62 -4.42
C PHE A 134 2.86 -11.31 -4.43
N GLY A 135 3.40 -10.81 -5.54
CA GLY A 135 4.81 -10.46 -5.63
C GLY A 135 5.14 -9.11 -4.98
N GLY A 136 6.40 -8.68 -5.17
CA GLY A 136 6.95 -7.43 -4.66
C GLY A 136 8.10 -7.66 -3.69
N GLY A 137 8.91 -6.63 -3.44
CA GLY A 137 9.96 -6.67 -2.42
C GLY A 137 9.38 -6.72 -1.00
N ALA A 138 10.26 -6.87 0.00
CA ALA A 138 9.88 -6.96 1.40
C ALA A 138 8.97 -5.80 1.87
N THR A 139 9.24 -4.57 1.44
CA THR A 139 8.41 -3.39 1.75
C THR A 139 6.95 -3.56 1.31
N MET A 140 6.73 -4.06 0.10
CA MET A 140 5.38 -4.30 -0.43
C MET A 140 4.68 -5.43 0.34
N HIS A 141 5.42 -6.49 0.68
CA HIS A 141 4.89 -7.58 1.51
C HIS A 141 4.43 -7.06 2.87
N TRP A 142 5.28 -6.31 3.57
CA TRP A 142 4.94 -5.73 4.87
C TRP A 142 3.76 -4.78 4.77
N HIS A 143 3.79 -3.80 3.85
CA HIS A 143 2.71 -2.83 3.65
C HIS A 143 1.35 -3.52 3.46
N ARG A 144 1.28 -4.50 2.55
CA ARG A 144 0.01 -5.17 2.21
C ARG A 144 -0.56 -6.01 3.35
N TRP A 145 0.26 -6.85 3.96
CA TRP A 145 -0.23 -7.77 4.98
C TRP A 145 -0.54 -7.06 6.28
N THR A 146 0.28 -6.08 6.67
CA THR A 146 -0.03 -5.27 7.85
C THR A 146 -1.27 -4.39 7.61
N GLY A 147 -1.48 -3.89 6.37
CA GLY A 147 -2.66 -3.10 6.03
C GLY A 147 -3.94 -3.93 6.07
N THR A 148 -3.87 -5.16 5.55
CA THR A 148 -4.98 -6.13 5.63
C THR A 148 -5.25 -6.54 7.07
N GLY A 149 -4.21 -6.79 7.86
CA GLY A 149 -4.34 -7.09 9.30
C GLY A 149 -5.00 -5.95 10.08
N LEU A 150 -4.63 -4.69 9.80
CA LEU A 150 -5.26 -3.51 10.39
C LEU A 150 -6.74 -3.38 10.03
N ALA A 151 -7.12 -3.68 8.78
CA ALA A 151 -8.51 -3.69 8.35
C ALA A 151 -9.38 -4.75 9.04
N LEU A 152 -8.76 -5.83 9.57
CA LEU A 152 -9.44 -6.84 10.39
C LEU A 152 -9.43 -6.48 11.89
N ALA A 153 -8.33 -5.91 12.37
CA ALA A 153 -8.17 -5.54 13.77
C ALA A 153 -9.04 -4.34 14.17
N ALA A 154 -9.23 -3.35 13.28
CA ALA A 154 -10.01 -2.16 13.59
C ALA A 154 -11.50 -2.45 13.87
N PRO A 155 -12.21 -3.29 13.09
CA PRO A 155 -13.54 -3.76 13.45
C PRO A 155 -13.59 -4.50 14.80
N LEU A 156 -12.58 -5.32 15.11
CA LEU A 156 -12.48 -5.96 16.43
C LEU A 156 -12.36 -4.90 17.53
N ALA A 157 -11.53 -3.88 17.36
CA ALA A 157 -11.43 -2.76 18.30
C ALA A 157 -12.77 -2.05 18.49
N ALA A 158 -13.50 -1.80 17.40
CA ALA A 158 -14.82 -1.17 17.44
C ALA A 158 -15.84 -2.00 18.25
N LEU A 159 -15.81 -3.33 18.12
CA LEU A 159 -16.65 -4.23 18.93
C LEU A 159 -16.26 -4.21 20.42
N LEU A 160 -14.96 -4.17 20.71
CA LEU A 160 -14.45 -4.10 22.07
C LEU A 160 -14.73 -2.74 22.74
N ALA A 161 -14.81 -1.65 21.97
CA ALA A 161 -15.02 -0.29 22.45
C ALA A 161 -16.32 -0.11 23.25
N PHE A 162 -17.32 -0.98 23.06
CA PHE A 162 -18.61 -0.91 23.78
C PHE A 162 -18.73 -1.92 24.92
N ARG A 163 -17.65 -2.65 25.27
CA ARG A 163 -17.66 -3.55 26.41
C ARG A 163 -17.49 -2.79 27.73
N ALA A 164 -18.07 -3.32 28.80
CA ALA A 164 -17.91 -2.79 30.16
C ALA A 164 -16.44 -2.87 30.62
N ASP A 165 -15.78 -4.00 30.38
CA ASP A 165 -14.33 -4.12 30.52
C ASP A 165 -13.63 -3.59 29.26
N ARG A 166 -12.93 -2.47 29.42
CA ARG A 166 -12.20 -1.78 28.35
C ARG A 166 -10.73 -2.21 28.24
N GLY A 167 -10.24 -3.13 29.07
CA GLY A 167 -8.84 -3.56 29.05
C GLY A 167 -8.41 -4.09 27.68
N ALA A 168 -9.21 -5.00 27.10
CA ALA A 168 -8.96 -5.55 25.77
C ALA A 168 -9.01 -4.48 24.67
N PHE A 169 -9.99 -3.58 24.70
CA PHE A 169 -10.08 -2.47 23.76
C PHE A 169 -8.82 -1.61 23.77
N ARG A 170 -8.34 -1.23 24.97
CA ARG A 170 -7.14 -0.39 25.14
C ARG A 170 -5.90 -1.03 24.57
N ILE A 171 -5.69 -2.33 24.83
CA ILE A 171 -4.55 -3.06 24.27
C ILE A 171 -4.64 -3.05 22.74
N VAL A 172 -5.80 -3.42 22.18
CA VAL A 172 -5.97 -3.52 20.74
C VAL A 172 -5.82 -2.15 20.04
N ILE A 173 -6.41 -1.08 20.58
CA ILE A 173 -6.34 0.24 19.93
C ILE A 173 -4.93 0.84 19.98
N VAL A 174 -4.16 0.58 21.04
CA VAL A 174 -2.74 0.98 21.13
C VAL A 174 -1.89 0.19 20.13
N LEU A 175 -2.11 -1.12 20.01
CA LEU A 175 -1.41 -1.94 19.00
C LEU A 175 -1.75 -1.50 17.57
N ILE A 176 -3.01 -1.17 17.29
CA ILE A 176 -3.44 -0.61 16.01
C ILE A 176 -2.72 0.72 15.75
N ALA A 177 -2.68 1.64 16.72
CA ALA A 177 -2.00 2.92 16.55
C ALA A 177 -0.51 2.75 16.24
N ALA A 178 0.19 1.86 16.96
CA ALA A 178 1.59 1.55 16.68
C ALA A 178 1.79 0.93 15.29
N ALA A 179 0.94 -0.03 14.91
CA ALA A 179 0.99 -0.65 13.60
C ALA A 179 0.67 0.34 12.45
N LEU A 180 -0.19 1.34 12.68
CA LEU A 180 -0.46 2.40 11.70
C LEU A 180 0.76 3.31 11.46
N VAL A 181 1.58 3.56 12.49
CA VAL A 181 2.84 4.30 12.32
C VAL A 181 3.80 3.51 11.43
N ALA A 182 3.97 2.21 11.68
CA ALA A 182 4.78 1.34 10.83
C ALA A 182 4.21 1.23 9.40
N GLN A 183 2.88 1.16 9.28
CA GLN A 183 2.18 1.16 7.98
C GLN A 183 2.50 2.41 7.17
N GLY A 184 2.49 3.58 7.82
CA GLY A 184 2.84 4.85 7.19
C GLY A 184 4.27 4.87 6.67
N TYR A 185 5.21 4.30 7.43
CA TYR A 185 6.60 4.16 7.00
C TYR A 185 6.73 3.33 5.72
N TRP A 186 6.17 2.13 5.66
CA TRP A 186 6.24 1.30 4.46
C TRP A 186 5.47 1.90 3.28
N GLY A 187 4.34 2.57 3.53
CA GLY A 187 3.62 3.31 2.50
C GLY A 187 4.47 4.42 1.88
N ALA A 188 5.22 5.16 2.70
CA ALA A 188 6.12 6.21 2.24
C ALA A 188 7.34 5.66 1.49
N GLU A 189 7.92 4.55 1.95
CA GLU A 189 8.98 3.82 1.22
C GLU A 189 8.53 3.36 -0.17
N LEU A 190 7.29 2.88 -0.31
CA LEU A 190 6.74 2.50 -1.62
C LEU A 190 6.51 3.71 -2.54
N ALA A 191 6.17 4.87 -1.99
CA ALA A 191 5.90 6.08 -2.76
C ALA A 191 7.16 6.86 -3.15
N GLN A 192 8.18 6.86 -2.28
CA GLN A 192 9.37 7.71 -2.39
C GLN A 192 10.65 6.93 -2.69
N GLY A 193 10.62 5.61 -2.54
CA GLY A 193 11.74 4.71 -2.76
C GLY A 193 12.49 4.33 -1.46
N PRO A 194 13.41 3.35 -1.57
CA PRO A 194 14.12 2.80 -0.42
C PRO A 194 14.92 3.84 0.37
N GLY A 195 14.75 3.85 1.70
CA GLY A 195 15.56 4.66 2.60
C GLY A 195 15.29 6.16 2.51
N HIS A 196 14.08 6.58 2.13
CA HIS A 196 13.71 7.99 1.97
C HIS A 196 13.89 8.83 3.25
N LEU A 197 13.84 8.19 4.43
CA LEU A 197 14.12 8.82 5.74
C LEU A 197 15.58 8.69 6.20
N GLY A 198 16.43 7.99 5.45
CA GLY A 198 17.82 7.73 5.83
C GLY A 198 18.00 6.81 7.05
N LEU A 199 16.95 6.07 7.45
CA LEU A 199 16.94 5.30 8.71
C LEU A 199 17.70 3.97 8.66
N GLY A 200 18.19 3.52 7.50
CA GLY A 200 19.10 2.36 7.38
C GLY A 200 18.59 1.06 8.04
N ILE A 201 17.27 0.87 8.10
CA ILE A 201 16.59 -0.33 8.61
C ILE A 201 16.06 -1.20 7.48
#